data_AF-A0A914LPQ6-F1
#
_entry.id   AF-A0A914LPQ6-F1
#
_cell.length_a   1.000
_cell.length_b   1.000
_cell.length_c   1.000
_cell.angle_alpha   90.00
_cell.angle_beta   90.00
_cell.angle_gamma   90.00
#
_symmetry.space_group_name_H-M   'P 1'
#
loop_
_entity.id
_entity.type
_entity.pdbx_description
1 polymer ?
#
loop_
_entity_poly.entity_id
_entity_poly.type
_entity_poly.pdbx_seq_one_letter_code
_entity_poly.pdbx_strand_id
1 'polypeptide(L)'
;MKVNGINIHFLDMFEYLIIYWIYLLEILPNWKKKCFLYFFAYGQRHYRANIKDHFNEKSVRLFCSQIIGTLCDLLDKKLNLFAQEAWIEMVTYLGRALLSGFEHERQKRKKFPLPKNY
;
A
#
# COMPACT_ATOMS: atom_id res chain seq x y z
N MET A 1 5.70 -16.24 11.63
CA MET A 1 4.59 -16.57 12.55
C MET A 1 3.32 -15.91 12.01
N LYS A 2 2.13 -16.55 12.04
CA LYS A 2 0.85 -15.93 11.62
C LYS A 2 0.07 -15.60 12.89
N VAL A 3 -0.25 -14.33 13.10
CA VAL A 3 -1.24 -13.93 14.10
C VAL A 3 -2.44 -13.40 13.32
N ASN A 4 -3.61 -14.01 13.51
CA ASN A 4 -4.89 -13.58 12.93
C ASN A 4 -4.91 -13.40 11.39
N GLY A 5 -4.21 -14.26 10.65
CA GLY A 5 -4.21 -14.22 9.19
C GLY A 5 -3.45 -13.05 8.56
N ILE A 6 -2.82 -12.19 9.37
CA ILE A 6 -1.94 -11.11 8.90
C ILE A 6 -0.51 -11.67 8.90
N ASN A 7 0.14 -11.58 7.74
CA ASN A 7 1.51 -12.03 7.58
C ASN A 7 2.43 -11.05 8.31
N ILE A 8 3.14 -11.50 9.36
CA ILE A 8 3.97 -10.64 10.21
C ILE A 8 5.08 -9.94 9.42
N HIS A 9 5.57 -10.54 8.32
CA HIS A 9 6.50 -9.89 7.40
C HIS A 9 5.91 -8.67 6.66
N PHE A 10 4.59 -8.57 6.57
CA PHE A 10 3.92 -7.39 6.03
C PHE A 10 3.94 -6.26 7.08
N LEU A 11 3.84 -6.61 8.37
CA LEU A 11 3.84 -5.67 9.50
C LEU A 11 5.22 -5.09 9.84
N ASP A 12 6.28 -5.90 9.77
CA ASP A 12 7.66 -5.43 10.03
C ASP A 12 8.13 -4.36 9.03
N MET A 13 7.52 -4.34 7.83
CA MET A 13 7.77 -3.31 6.83
C MET A 13 7.11 -1.96 7.20
N PHE A 14 6.09 -1.94 8.06
CA PHE A 14 5.30 -0.74 8.36
C PHE A 14 5.96 0.23 9.34
N GLU A 15 6.64 -0.24 10.38
CA GLU A 15 7.29 0.67 11.33
C GLU A 15 8.39 1.51 10.66
N TYR A 16 9.23 0.88 9.84
CA TYR A 16 10.30 1.57 9.13
C TYR A 16 9.78 2.47 7.99
N LEU A 17 8.69 2.09 7.32
CA LEU A 17 8.11 2.91 6.26
C LEU A 17 7.42 4.15 6.81
N ILE A 18 6.71 4.09 7.93
CA ILE A 18 5.95 5.22 8.48
C ILE A 18 6.90 6.32 8.99
N ILE A 19 7.97 5.97 9.69
CA ILE A 19 8.96 6.95 10.19
C ILE A 19 9.73 7.59 9.03
N TYR A 20 10.16 6.79 8.04
CA TYR A 20 10.87 7.31 6.86
C TYR A 20 9.94 8.12 5.93
N TRP A 21 8.63 7.86 5.97
CA TRP A 21 7.61 8.57 5.20
C TRP A 21 7.26 9.95 5.74
N ILE A 22 7.17 10.10 7.07
CA ILE A 22 6.97 11.41 7.71
C ILE A 22 8.10 12.36 7.28
N TYR A 23 9.34 11.83 7.28
CA TYR A 23 10.53 12.57 6.85
C TYR A 23 10.52 12.92 5.34
N LEU A 24 9.88 12.11 4.50
CA LEU A 24 9.82 12.32 3.05
C LEU A 24 8.78 13.37 2.64
N LEU A 25 7.72 13.55 3.43
CA LEU A 25 6.58 14.42 3.14
C LEU A 25 6.90 15.91 3.30
N GLU A 26 7.75 16.27 4.26
CA GLU A 26 8.12 17.67 4.51
C GLU A 26 9.10 18.22 3.45
N ILE A 27 9.77 17.35 2.68
CA ILE A 27 10.96 17.73 1.90
C ILE A 27 10.74 17.75 0.37
N LEU A 28 9.75 17.03 -0.18
CA LEU A 28 9.70 16.77 -1.63
C LEU A 28 8.51 17.41 -2.37
N PRO A 29 8.71 18.50 -3.14
CA PRO A 29 7.78 18.88 -4.19
C PRO A 29 7.65 17.72 -5.20
N ASN A 30 6.41 17.39 -5.58
CA ASN A 30 6.03 16.25 -6.45
C ASN A 30 6.09 14.84 -5.81
N TRP A 31 6.01 14.72 -4.49
CA TRP A 31 5.98 13.42 -3.80
C TRP A 31 4.92 12.47 -4.38
N LYS A 32 3.72 12.95 -4.72
CA LYS A 32 2.65 12.13 -5.32
C LYS A 32 3.14 11.39 -6.56
N LYS A 33 3.75 12.10 -7.52
CA LYS A 33 4.23 11.51 -8.78
C LYS A 33 5.35 10.49 -8.57
N LYS A 34 6.31 10.76 -7.69
CA LYS A 34 7.40 9.82 -7.40
C LYS A 34 6.89 8.58 -6.66
N CYS A 35 6.10 8.79 -5.61
CA CYS A 35 5.55 7.71 -4.78
C CYS A 35 4.58 6.83 -5.58
N PHE A 36 3.83 7.41 -6.52
CA PHE A 36 2.96 6.66 -7.42
C PHE A 36 3.70 5.52 -8.12
N LEU A 37 4.85 5.81 -8.74
CA LEU A 37 5.61 4.82 -9.50
C LEU A 37 6.04 3.65 -8.61
N TYR A 38 6.46 3.93 -7.37
CA TYR A 38 6.87 2.90 -6.42
C TYR A 38 5.68 2.04 -5.96
N PHE A 39 4.54 2.64 -5.59
CA PHE A 39 3.36 1.87 -5.18
C PHE A 39 2.75 1.11 -6.36
N PHE A 40 2.71 1.71 -7.54
CA PHE A 40 2.25 1.05 -8.75
C PHE A 40 3.11 -0.19 -9.04
N ALA A 41 4.44 -0.04 -9.08
CA ALA A 41 5.35 -1.17 -9.27
C ALA A 41 5.22 -2.22 -8.14
N TYR A 42 4.94 -1.80 -6.91
CA TYR A 42 4.70 -2.75 -5.81
C TYR A 42 3.40 -3.54 -6.02
N GLY A 43 2.32 -2.88 -6.41
CA GLY A 43 1.05 -3.52 -6.78
C GLY A 43 1.21 -4.55 -7.90
N GLN A 44 2.01 -4.23 -8.93
CA GLN A 44 2.34 -5.16 -10.00
C GLN A 44 3.03 -6.45 -9.48
N ARG A 45 3.94 -6.32 -8.52
CA ARG A 45 4.65 -7.48 -7.94
C ARG A 45 3.71 -8.44 -7.20
N HIS A 46 2.66 -7.92 -6.56
CA HIS A 46 1.67 -8.74 -5.85
C HIS A 46 0.85 -9.64 -6.79
N TYR A 47 0.63 -9.23 -8.05
CA TYR A 47 0.00 -10.09 -9.06
C TYR A 47 0.90 -11.26 -9.49
N ARG A 48 2.22 -11.02 -9.51
CA ARG A 48 3.23 -12.00 -9.93
C ARG A 48 3.65 -12.94 -8.81
N ALA A 49 3.25 -12.67 -7.57
CA ALA A 49 3.58 -13.47 -6.40
C ALA A 49 2.53 -14.55 -6.11
N ASN A 50 2.90 -15.54 -5.28
CA ASN A 50 2.00 -16.59 -4.77
C ASN A 50 0.90 -16.07 -3.81
N ILE A 51 0.74 -14.74 -3.70
CA ILE A 51 -0.25 -14.09 -2.84
C ILE A 51 -1.32 -13.33 -3.63
N LYS A 52 -1.36 -13.49 -4.97
CA LYS A 52 -2.31 -12.79 -5.86
C LYS A 52 -3.78 -12.96 -5.42
N ASP A 53 -4.14 -14.11 -4.86
CA ASP A 53 -5.52 -14.40 -4.44
C ASP A 53 -5.87 -13.69 -3.13
N HIS A 54 -4.87 -13.28 -2.36
CA HIS A 54 -5.01 -12.48 -1.14
C HIS A 54 -4.89 -10.97 -1.39
N PHE A 55 -4.42 -10.56 -2.56
CA PHE A 55 -4.29 -9.16 -2.94
C PHE A 55 -5.49 -8.71 -3.77
N ASN A 56 -6.40 -7.97 -3.15
CA ASN A 56 -7.60 -7.46 -3.79
C ASN A 56 -8.05 -6.15 -3.11
N GLU A 57 -9.10 -5.54 -3.64
CA GLU A 57 -9.61 -4.28 -3.11
C GLU A 57 -9.94 -4.35 -1.62
N LYS A 58 -10.56 -5.45 -1.16
CA LYS A 58 -10.91 -5.62 0.25
C LYS A 58 -9.67 -5.66 1.15
N SER A 59 -8.64 -6.42 0.78
CA SER A 59 -7.42 -6.51 1.58
C SER A 59 -6.62 -5.21 1.57
N VAL A 60 -6.58 -4.49 0.44
CA VAL A 60 -5.92 -3.18 0.36
C VAL A 60 -6.67 -2.14 1.20
N ARG A 61 -8.02 -2.09 1.16
CA ARG A 61 -8.79 -1.18 2.02
C ARG A 61 -8.60 -1.48 3.50
N LEU A 62 -8.65 -2.76 3.89
CA LEU A 62 -8.38 -3.17 5.28
C LEU A 62 -7.00 -2.71 5.73
N PHE A 63 -5.99 -2.91 4.88
CA PHE A 63 -4.64 -2.46 5.14
C PHE A 63 -4.55 -0.93 5.29
N CYS A 64 -5.16 -0.17 4.39
CA CYS A 64 -5.25 1.30 4.50
C CYS A 64 -5.91 1.74 5.81
N SER A 65 -7.03 1.10 6.20
CA SER A 65 -7.71 1.39 7.47
C SER A 65 -6.84 1.06 8.68
N GLN A 66 -6.06 -0.02 8.64
CA GLN A 66 -5.14 -0.38 9.72
C GLN A 66 -4.04 0.66 9.91
N ILE A 67 -3.49 1.24 8.82
CA ILE A 67 -2.51 2.32 8.92
C ILE A 67 -3.12 3.53 9.64
N ILE A 68 -4.31 3.97 9.20
CA ILE A 68 -4.99 5.13 9.79
C ILE A 68 -5.35 4.87 11.26
N GLY A 69 -5.91 3.70 11.56
CA GLY A 69 -6.24 3.30 12.94
C GLY A 69 -5.01 3.31 13.83
N THR A 70 -3.91 2.70 13.38
CA THR A 70 -2.64 2.67 14.13
C THR A 70 -2.07 4.07 14.33
N LEU A 71 -2.13 4.94 13.32
CA LEU A 71 -1.71 6.34 13.46
C LEU A 71 -2.55 7.07 14.51
N CYS A 72 -3.87 6.89 14.50
CA CYS A 72 -4.75 7.48 15.51
C CYS A 72 -4.46 6.92 16.91
N ASP A 73 -4.24 5.62 17.05
CA ASP A 73 -3.96 4.98 18.35
C ASP A 73 -2.61 5.44 18.94
N LEU A 74 -1.59 5.59 18.09
CA LEU A 74 -0.24 6.00 18.53
C LEU A 74 -0.14 7.50 18.81
N LEU A 75 -0.90 8.32 18.07
CA LEU A 75 -0.77 9.76 18.09
C LEU A 75 -1.92 10.43 18.86
N ASP A 76 -2.98 9.70 19.20
CA ASP A 76 -4.15 10.06 20.03
C ASP A 76 -4.46 11.56 20.06
N LYS A 77 -3.86 12.32 20.99
CA LYS A 77 -4.11 13.76 21.23
C LYS A 77 -3.17 14.72 20.49
N LYS A 78 -2.17 14.22 19.77
CA LYS A 78 -1.13 15.01 19.07
C LYS A 78 -1.46 15.27 17.61
N LEU A 79 -2.36 14.49 16.99
CA LEU A 79 -2.76 14.71 15.60
C LEU A 79 -3.95 15.67 15.53
N ASN A 80 -3.73 16.88 15.02
CA ASN A 80 -4.82 17.77 14.69
C ASN A 80 -5.62 17.24 13.48
N LEU A 81 -6.84 17.75 13.29
CA LEU A 81 -7.76 17.32 12.22
C LEU A 81 -7.12 17.41 10.83
N PHE A 82 -6.37 18.49 10.57
CA PHE A 82 -5.70 18.69 9.29
C PHE A 82 -4.68 17.60 8.98
N ALA A 83 -3.88 17.20 9.97
CA ALA A 83 -2.93 16.12 9.82
C ALA A 83 -3.65 14.77 9.61
N GLN A 84 -4.77 14.52 10.30
CA GLN A 84 -5.57 13.30 10.09
C GLN A 84 -6.10 13.21 8.65
N GLU A 85 -6.67 14.31 8.13
CA GLU A 85 -7.15 14.38 6.75
C GLU A 85 -6.03 14.15 5.73
N ALA A 86 -4.86 14.76 5.95
CA ALA A 86 -3.69 14.56 5.09
C ALA A 86 -3.23 13.10 5.05
N TRP A 87 -3.22 12.41 6.20
CA TRP A 87 -2.92 10.99 6.27
C TRP A 87 -3.95 10.14 5.56
N ILE A 88 -5.24 10.43 5.74
CA ILE A 88 -6.33 9.72 5.05
C ILE A 88 -6.18 9.88 3.53
N GLU A 89 -5.95 11.09 3.04
CA GLU A 89 -5.74 11.35 1.61
C GLU A 89 -4.55 10.54 1.07
N MET A 90 -3.45 10.55 1.83
CA MET A 90 -2.22 9.89 1.42
C MET A 90 -2.33 8.36 1.40
N VAL A 91 -2.89 7.77 2.46
CA VAL A 91 -3.08 6.31 2.55
C VAL A 91 -4.10 5.86 1.49
N THR A 92 -5.12 6.68 1.20
CA THR A 92 -6.05 6.46 0.09
C THR A 92 -5.32 6.49 -1.25
N TYR A 93 -4.41 7.45 -1.45
CA TYR A 93 -3.59 7.55 -2.66
C TYR A 93 -2.71 6.32 -2.86
N LEU A 94 -2.06 5.85 -1.80
CA LEU A 94 -1.28 4.62 -1.79
C LEU A 94 -2.13 3.41 -2.19
N GLY A 95 -3.31 3.24 -1.56
CA GLY A 95 -4.21 2.13 -1.86
C GLY A 95 -4.63 2.09 -3.32
N ARG A 96 -4.96 3.25 -3.89
CA ARG A 96 -5.33 3.40 -5.31
C ARG A 96 -4.17 3.04 -6.24
N ALA A 97 -2.95 3.50 -5.93
CA ALA A 97 -1.77 3.21 -6.75
C ALA A 97 -1.41 1.72 -6.73
N LEU A 98 -1.49 1.08 -5.56
CA LEU A 98 -1.30 -0.36 -5.39
C LEU A 98 -2.31 -1.17 -6.23
N LEU A 99 -3.59 -0.85 -6.13
CA LEU A 99 -4.64 -1.55 -6.90
C LEU A 99 -4.48 -1.32 -8.39
N SER A 100 -4.11 -0.10 -8.81
CA SER A 100 -3.87 0.22 -10.21
C SER A 100 -2.74 -0.62 -10.81
N GLY A 101 -1.64 -0.78 -10.08
CA GLY A 101 -0.52 -1.61 -10.50
C GLY A 101 -0.90 -3.09 -10.61
N PHE A 102 -1.63 -3.61 -9.63
CA PHE A 102 -2.11 -4.99 -9.65
C PHE A 102 -3.06 -5.24 -10.83
N GLU A 103 -4.02 -4.35 -11.04
CA GLU A 103 -4.99 -4.46 -12.12
C GLU A 103 -4.32 -4.36 -13.50
N HIS A 104 -3.32 -3.49 -13.63
CA HIS A 104 -2.54 -3.37 -14.86
C HIS A 104 -1.87 -4.70 -15.23
N GLU A 105 -1.22 -5.37 -14.29
CA GLU A 105 -0.62 -6.69 -14.55
C GLU A 105 -1.67 -7.76 -14.84
N ARG A 106 -2.81 -7.74 -14.13
CA ARG A 106 -3.93 -8.64 -14.39
C ARG A 106 -4.43 -8.51 -15.83
N GLN A 107 -4.63 -7.28 -16.31
CA GLN A 107 -5.06 -7.01 -17.68
C GLN A 107 -4.00 -7.38 -18.71
N LYS A 108 -2.73 -7.07 -18.43
CA LYS A 108 -1.60 -7.43 -19.28
C LYS A 108 -1.50 -8.94 -19.48
N ARG A 109 -1.71 -9.74 -18.42
CA ARG A 109 -1.69 -11.21 -18.46
C ARG A 109 -2.91 -11.82 -19.15
N LYS A 110 -4.05 -11.15 -19.12
CA LYS A 110 -5.22 -11.52 -19.94
C LYS A 110 -4.97 -11.26 -21.42
N LYS A 111 -4.34 -10.14 -21.77
CA LYS A 111 -4.05 -9.73 -23.15
C LYS A 111 -2.89 -10.50 -23.78
N PHE A 112 -1.89 -10.85 -22.97
CA PHE A 112 -0.70 -11.60 -23.36
C PHE A 112 -0.50 -12.77 -22.40
N PRO A 113 -1.29 -13.85 -22.53
CA PRO A 113 -1.13 -15.03 -21.70
C PRO A 113 0.26 -15.63 -21.93
N LEU A 114 0.89 -16.10 -20.86
CA LEU A 114 2.13 -16.86 -21.00
C LEU A 114 1.85 -18.13 -21.81
N PRO A 115 2.82 -18.58 -22.63
CA PRO A 115 2.75 -19.91 -23.21
C PRO A 115 2.49 -20.93 -22.11
N LYS A 116 1.51 -21.82 -22.31
CA LYS A 116 1.38 -22.99 -21.46
C LYS A 116 2.53 -23.94 -21.82
N ASN A 117 3.38 -24.25 -20.84
CA ASN A 117 4.39 -25.32 -20.82
C ASN A 117 5.86 -24.88 -21.03
N TYR A 118 6.71 -25.22 -20.08
CA TYR A 118 7.54 -26.44 -20.17
C TYR A 118 7.24 -27.33 -18.96
#